data_AF-A0A357FXD0-F1
#
_entry.id   AF-A0A357FXD0-F1
#
_cell.length_a   1.000
_cell.length_b   1.000
_cell.length_c   1.000
_cell.angle_alpha   90.00
_cell.angle_beta   90.00
_cell.angle_gamma   90.00
#
_symmetry.space_group_name_H-M   'P 1'
#
loop_
_entity.id
_entity.type
_entity.pdbx_description
1 polymer ?
#
loop_
_entity_poly.entity_id
_entity_poly.type
_entity_poly.pdbx_seq_one_letter_code
_entity_poly.pdbx_strand_id
1 'polypeptide(L)' 'MVKITVDGICYEVDPANNLLQECLSQGLDLPYFCWHPSMGSVGACRQCAVIQYRDAEDKKGTLV' A
#
# COMPACT_ATOMS: atom_id res chain seq x y z
N MET A 1 8.60 -4.07 12.75
CA MET A 1 7.53 -4.77 12.02
C MET A 1 6.18 -4.28 12.51
N VAL A 2 5.26 -4.03 11.59
CA VAL A 2 3.86 -3.66 11.86
C VAL A 2 2.94 -4.61 11.09
N LYS A 3 1.67 -4.71 11.50
CA LYS A 3 0.68 -5.55 10.81
C LYS A 3 -0.25 -4.68 9.98
N ILE A 4 -0.45 -5.06 8.73
CA ILE A 4 -1.46 -4.48 7.85
C ILE A 4 -2.39 -5.58 7.34
N THR A 5 -3.63 -5.22 7.04
CA THR A 5 -4.59 -6.13 6.43
C THR A 5 -4.94 -5.60 5.05
N VAL A 6 -4.74 -6.44 4.03
CA VAL A 6 -5.08 -6.13 2.63
C VAL A 6 -6.03 -7.22 2.15
N ASP A 7 -7.22 -6.82 1.69
CA ASP A 7 -8.26 -7.72 1.18
C ASP A 7 -8.57 -8.92 2.10
N GLY A 8 -8.55 -8.68 3.42
CA GLY A 8 -8.83 -9.68 4.45
C GLY A 8 -7.63 -10.56 4.85
N ILE A 9 -6.47 -10.38 4.24
CA ILE A 9 -5.24 -11.11 4.56
C ILE A 9 -4.31 -10.21 5.38
N CYS A 10 -3.80 -10.74 6.49
CA CYS A 10 -2.85 -10.03 7.36
C CYS A 10 -1.41 -10.28 6.91
N TYR A 11 -0.64 -9.21 6.79
CA TYR A 11 0.79 -9.22 6.44
C TYR A 11 1.62 -8.55 7.54
N GLU A 12 2.81 -9.08 7.79
CA GLU A 12 3.82 -8.44 8.63
C GLU A 12 4.80 -7.68 7.75
N VAL A 13 4.95 -6.38 8.03
CA VAL A 13 5.62 -5.45 7.13
C VAL A 13 6.63 -4.56 7.84
N ASP A 14 7.58 -4.03 7.09
CA ASP A 14 8.55 -3.08 7.65
C ASP A 14 8.00 -1.65 7.62
N PRO A 15 7.82 -0.97 8.77
CA PRO A 15 7.37 0.42 8.80
C PRO A 15 8.35 1.40 8.14
N ALA A 16 9.59 1.01 7.86
CA ALA A 16 10.54 1.83 7.10
C ALA A 16 10.25 1.85 5.59
N ASN A 17 9.52 0.86 5.08
CA ASN A 17 9.13 0.78 3.67
C ASN A 17 7.84 1.58 3.42
N ASN A 18 7.69 2.04 2.17
CA ASN A 18 6.40 2.58 1.73
C ASN A 18 5.41 1.44 1.43
N LEU A 19 4.11 1.76 1.47
CA LEU A 19 3.03 0.78 1.29
C LEU A 19 3.11 0.02 -0.04
N LEU A 20 3.38 0.71 -1.15
CA LEU A 20 3.46 0.07 -2.47
C LEU A 20 4.58 -0.97 -2.51
N GLN A 21 5.78 -0.61 -2.07
CA GLN A 21 6.93 -1.51 -2.03
C GLN A 21 6.62 -2.79 -1.26
N GLU A 22 5.92 -2.65 -0.14
CA GLU A 22 5.55 -3.78 0.69
C GLU A 22 4.45 -4.64 0.05
N CYS A 23 3.44 -4.03 -0.58
CA CYS A 23 2.46 -4.80 -1.33
C CYS A 23 3.15 -5.65 -2.42
N LEU A 24 4.10 -5.06 -3.15
CA LEU A 24 4.87 -5.76 -4.19
C LEU A 24 5.76 -6.87 -3.59
N SER A 25 6.40 -6.66 -2.43
CA SER A 25 7.24 -7.69 -1.79
C SER A 25 6.43 -8.90 -1.31
N GLN A 26 5.17 -8.70 -0.94
CA GLN A 26 4.22 -9.75 -0.59
C GLN A 26 3.60 -10.42 -1.84
N GLY A 27 3.98 -9.99 -3.05
CA GLY A 27 3.52 -10.55 -4.31
C GLY A 27 2.17 -10.02 -4.81
N LEU A 28 1.67 -8.91 -4.23
CA LEU A 28 0.48 -8.23 -4.74
C LEU A 28 0.85 -7.44 -6.00
N ASP A 29 0.05 -7.58 -7.05
CA ASP A 29 0.29 -6.92 -8.34
C ASP A 29 -0.49 -5.61 -8.44
N LEU A 30 0.16 -4.50 -8.05
CA LEU A 30 -0.39 -3.15 -8.21
C LEU A 30 0.28 -2.46 -9.41
N PRO A 31 -0.48 -1.75 -10.25
CA PRO A 31 0.11 -0.96 -11.31
C PRO A 31 0.84 0.27 -10.73
N TYR A 32 2.06 0.51 -11.20
CA TYR A 32 2.83 1.70 -10.82
C TYR A 32 3.70 2.19 -11.98
N PHE A 33 3.92 3.49 -12.01
CA PHE A 33 4.82 4.13 -12.97
C PHE A 33 5.78 5.12 -12.31
N CYS A 34 5.28 5.90 -11.33
CA CYS A 34 6.06 6.95 -10.66
C CYS A 34 6.80 6.48 -9.40
N TRP A 35 7.21 5.21 -9.35
CA TRP A 35 7.94 4.62 -8.23
C TRP A 35 9.11 3.76 -8.73
N HIS A 36 10.24 3.83 -8.03
CA HIS A 36 11.38 2.96 -8.26
C HIS A 36 12.15 2.73 -6.93
N PRO A 37 12.67 1.51 -6.64
CA PRO A 37 13.35 1.22 -5.37
C PRO A 37 14.48 2.19 -5.00
N SER A 38 15.26 2.63 -5.99
CA SER A 38 16.37 3.58 -5.78
C SER A 38 15.96 5.05 -5.76
N MET A 39 14.71 5.39 -6.11
CA MET A 39 14.23 6.78 -6.27
C MET A 39 13.07 7.13 -5.32
N GLY A 40 12.38 6.13 -4.76
CA GLY A 40 11.19 6.33 -3.94
C GLY A 40 9.93 6.58 -4.76
N SER A 41 8.88 7.09 -4.09
CA SER A 41 7.56 7.36 -4.69
C SER A 41 7.34 8.86 -4.88
N VAL A 42 6.89 9.25 -6.08
CA VAL A 42 6.50 10.65 -6.38
C VAL A 42 4.98 10.86 -6.30
N GLY A 43 4.18 9.79 -6.40
CA GLY A 43 2.71 9.86 -6.34
C GLY A 43 2.03 10.55 -7.54
N ALA A 44 2.74 10.77 -8.64
CA ALA A 44 2.20 11.48 -9.81
C ALA A 44 1.23 10.65 -10.66
N CYS A 45 1.45 9.34 -10.81
CA CYS A 45 0.66 8.50 -11.72
C CYS A 45 -0.70 8.06 -11.15
N ARG A 46 -0.84 8.04 -9.81
CA ARG A 46 -2.04 7.59 -9.08
C ARG A 46 -2.55 6.18 -9.42
N GLN A 47 -1.76 5.36 -10.11
CA GLN A 47 -2.16 4.01 -10.53
C GLN A 47 -2.25 3.03 -9.36
N CYS A 48 -1.36 3.15 -8.37
CA CYS A 48 -1.35 2.32 -7.18
C CYS A 48 -2.30 2.82 -6.07
N ALA A 49 -3.31 3.62 -6.42
CA ALA A 49 -4.22 4.18 -5.43
C ALA A 49 -5.11 3.07 -4.83
N VAL A 50 -5.29 3.12 -3.51
CA VAL A 50 -6.08 2.13 -2.77
C VAL A 50 -7.06 2.82 -1.83
N ILE A 51 -8.06 2.08 -1.35
CA ILE A 51 -8.94 2.57 -0.30
C ILE A 51 -8.37 2.16 1.05
N GLN A 52 -7.99 3.15 1.85
CA GLN A 52 -7.57 2.94 3.23
C GLN A 52 -8.78 3.08 4.16
N TYR A 53 -8.93 2.10 5.05
CA TYR A 53 -9.91 2.12 6.13
C TYR A 53 -9.19 2.44 7.44
N ARG A 54 -9.79 3.30 8.27
CA ARG A 54 -9.20 3.70 9.56
C ARG A 54 -9.36 2.62 10.62
N ASP A 55 -10.49 1.92 10.60
CA ASP A 55 -10.89 0.90 11.56
C ASP A 55 -12.02 0.02 10.97
N ALA A 56 -12.54 -0.91 11.76
CA ALA A 56 -13.59 -1.85 11.36
C ALA A 56 -14.98 -1.20 11.17
N GLU A 57 -15.19 0.02 11.67
CA GLU A 57 -16.45 0.76 11.55
C GLU A 57 -16.46 1.67 10.31
N ASP A 58 -15.28 2.01 9.77
CA ASP A 58 -15.14 2.78 8.54
C ASP A 58 -15.54 1.96 7.31
N LYS A 59 -16.77 2.19 6.83
CA LYS A 59 -17.30 1.52 5.62
C LYS A 59 -17.05 2.28 4.34
N LYS A 60 -16.58 3.52 4.41
CA LYS A 60 -16.37 4.38 3.24
C LYS A 60 -14.91 4.37 2.80
N GLY A 61 -14.00 4.39 3.77
CA GLY A 61 -12.57 4.52 3.51
C GLY A 61 -12.19 5.83 2.83
N THR A 62 -10.91 5.99 2.52
CA THR A 62 -10.35 7.14 1.82
C THR A 62 -9.41 6.66 0.72
N LEU A 63 -9.55 7.25 -0.48
CA LEU A 63 -8.60 7.00 -1.57
C LEU A 63 -7.27 7.66 -1.25
N VAL A 64 -6.19 6.87 -1.26
CA VAL A 64 -4.82 7.30 -1.00
C VAL A 64 -3.90 7.04 -2.18
#